data_AF-A0A8J2SID5-F1
#
_entry.id   AF-A0A8J2SID5-F1
#
_cell.length_a   1.000
_cell.length_b   1.000
_cell.length_c   1.000
_cell.angle_alpha   90.00
_cell.angle_beta   90.00
_cell.angle_gamma   90.00
#
_symmetry.space_group_name_H-M   'P 1'
#
loop_
_entity.id
_entity.type
_entity.pdbx_description
1 polymer ?
#
loop_
_entity_poly.entity_id
_entity_poly.type
_entity_poly.pdbx_seq_one_letter_code
_entity_poly.pdbx_strand_id
1 'polypeptide(L)'
;MLLLYWLLATAAAQEMVRIEGGWATFGTSFADEDVPKTFAPKDTEGEQLAGLKESLGDDVFGAIAKTTGLDKRPSSLSRDGANVAQQRRVKTFDIDATVVSNDEFKKFVRATKHETEAEKFRWSFVLEMLASNATINQSDSKHGLGRVQSSPHWLGVYGATWRKPEGPDSSIRGKGNYPVIQVSWNDAVAYCAWAGKRLPSELEWETAARGGLEDEPFPWGDRDDDVHKRMNGWEGAFPDENLAKDGYIGVAPVDQYAPNAFGVYNAVGNVWEWCAGGTPEKRPLRGGSFVDTVDGSHNHALRCATRMDQTADSGGHNTGFRCARDVSGEGEL
;
A
#
# COMPACT_ATOMS: atom_id res chain seq x y z
N MET A 1 10.24 -47.49 -12.68
CA MET A 1 9.16 -46.62 -12.19
C MET A 1 9.53 -46.08 -10.81
N LEU A 2 10.57 -45.24 -10.73
CA LEU A 2 11.05 -44.55 -9.52
C LEU A 2 12.24 -43.66 -9.95
N LEU A 3 11.94 -42.47 -10.49
CA LEU A 3 12.90 -41.39 -10.78
C LEU A 3 12.10 -40.12 -11.11
N LEU A 4 11.20 -39.74 -10.19
CA LEU A 4 10.42 -38.50 -10.26
C LEU A 4 10.39 -37.82 -8.88
N TYR A 5 11.56 -37.80 -8.24
CA TYR A 5 11.80 -37.08 -6.99
C TYR A 5 12.99 -36.15 -7.26
N TRP A 6 12.83 -34.88 -6.90
CA TRP A 6 13.86 -33.82 -6.94
C TRP A 6 14.09 -33.05 -8.24
N LEU A 7 13.03 -32.44 -8.79
CA LEU A 7 13.15 -31.11 -9.41
C LEU A 7 12.49 -30.09 -8.48
N LEU A 8 13.07 -29.95 -7.28
CA LEU A 8 12.90 -28.72 -6.52
C LEU A 8 13.62 -27.64 -7.31
N ALA A 9 12.84 -26.91 -8.12
CA ALA A 9 13.25 -25.58 -8.54
C ALA A 9 13.41 -24.76 -7.25
N THR A 10 14.63 -24.68 -6.73
CA THR A 10 15.02 -23.61 -5.83
C THR A 10 14.96 -22.32 -6.65
N ALA A 11 13.75 -21.80 -6.85
CA ALA A 11 13.54 -20.40 -7.11
C ALA A 11 14.27 -19.68 -5.97
N ALA A 12 15.19 -18.78 -6.30
CA ALA A 12 15.74 -17.87 -5.30
C ALA A 12 14.54 -17.26 -4.58
N ALA A 13 14.33 -17.70 -3.33
CA ALA A 13 13.23 -17.22 -2.52
C ALA A 13 13.55 -15.76 -2.20
N GLN A 14 12.54 -14.89 -2.25
CA GLN A 14 12.70 -13.51 -1.82
C GLN A 14 13.34 -13.49 -0.43
N GLU A 15 14.43 -12.73 -0.30
CA GLU A 15 15.23 -12.66 0.92
C GLU A 15 14.36 -12.22 2.08
N MET A 16 14.47 -12.95 3.20
CA MET A 16 13.76 -12.63 4.43
C MET A 16 14.77 -12.29 5.52
N VAL A 17 14.41 -11.29 6.31
CA VAL A 17 15.13 -10.85 7.50
C VAL A 17 14.47 -11.46 8.73
N ARG A 18 15.27 -11.95 9.68
CA ARG A 18 14.78 -12.36 10.99
C ARG A 18 14.69 -11.16 11.93
N ILE A 19 13.52 -10.95 12.51
CA ILE A 19 13.26 -9.95 13.55
C ILE A 19 13.10 -10.69 14.87
N GLU A 20 14.01 -10.43 15.81
CA GLU A 20 13.94 -11.03 17.14
C GLU A 20 12.75 -10.49 17.94
N GLY A 21 12.05 -11.40 18.61
CA GLY A 21 10.89 -11.08 19.42
C GLY A 21 11.26 -10.25 20.66
N GLY A 22 10.32 -9.45 21.13
CA GLY A 22 10.57 -8.54 22.23
C GLY A 22 9.40 -7.60 22.50
N TRP A 23 9.66 -6.58 23.32
CA TRP A 23 8.77 -5.44 23.46
C TRP A 23 8.98 -4.50 22.28
N ALA A 24 7.88 -4.08 21.67
CA ALA A 24 7.90 -3.13 20.56
C ALA A 24 6.89 -2.02 20.84
N THR A 25 7.31 -0.79 20.52
CA THR A 25 6.45 0.38 20.52
C THR A 25 5.52 0.33 19.31
N PHE A 26 4.21 0.42 19.56
CA PHE A 26 3.17 0.40 18.54
C PHE A 26 2.30 1.66 18.64
N GLY A 27 2.14 2.37 17.53
CA GLY A 27 1.45 3.66 17.47
C GLY A 27 2.43 4.84 17.56
N THR A 28 2.10 6.06 17.13
CA THR A 28 0.79 6.68 16.85
C THR A 28 0.82 7.33 15.47
N SER A 29 -0.28 7.28 14.70
CA SER A 29 -0.41 8.33 13.67
C SER A 29 -0.50 9.63 14.46
N PHE A 30 0.41 10.56 14.23
CA PHE A 30 0.10 11.95 14.55
C PHE A 30 -1.20 12.21 13.79
N ALA A 31 -2.33 12.24 14.51
CA ALA A 31 -3.51 12.85 13.93
C ALA A 31 -3.06 14.27 13.59
N ASP A 32 -3.39 14.71 12.37
CA ASP A 32 -3.05 16.02 11.84
C ASP A 32 -3.50 17.15 12.78
N GLU A 33 -2.74 17.43 13.85
CA GLU A 33 -3.09 18.44 14.84
C GLU A 33 -2.63 19.84 14.43
N ASP A 34 -1.82 19.98 13.38
CA ASP A 34 -1.28 21.29 12.97
C ASP A 34 -1.66 21.76 11.55
N VAL A 35 -2.66 21.16 10.89
CA VAL A 35 -3.26 21.77 9.69
C VAL A 35 -4.35 22.76 10.10
N PRO A 36 -4.25 24.08 9.81
CA PRO A 36 -5.27 25.05 10.18
C PRO A 36 -6.65 24.67 9.60
N LYS A 37 -7.59 24.32 10.49
CA LYS A 37 -8.99 24.08 10.13
C LYS A 37 -9.68 25.40 9.82
N THR A 38 -9.57 25.86 8.58
CA THR A 38 -10.49 26.87 8.05
C THR A 38 -11.07 26.36 6.74
N PHE A 39 -12.09 25.51 6.80
CA PHE A 39 -13.19 25.49 5.83
C PHE A 39 -14.30 24.58 6.38
N ALA A 40 -15.43 25.17 6.75
CA ALA A 40 -16.65 24.43 7.05
C ALA A 40 -17.41 24.20 5.72
N PRO A 41 -17.89 22.98 5.41
CA PRO A 41 -18.72 22.77 4.23
C PRO A 41 -20.15 23.29 4.46
N LYS A 42 -20.74 23.85 3.40
CA LYS A 42 -22.18 24.21 3.34
C LYS A 42 -23.02 22.97 3.04
N ASP A 43 -24.26 22.99 3.52
CA ASP A 43 -25.28 21.91 3.56
C ASP A 43 -25.73 21.27 2.21
N THR A 44 -24.97 21.43 1.12
CA THR A 44 -25.28 20.94 -0.23
C THR A 44 -25.05 19.44 -0.46
N GLU A 45 -24.31 18.74 0.42
CA GLU A 45 -23.96 17.32 0.22
C GLU A 45 -25.17 16.37 0.36
N GLY A 46 -26.14 16.69 1.22
CA GLY A 46 -27.28 15.81 1.50
C GLY A 46 -28.23 15.62 0.31
N GLU A 47 -28.43 16.65 -0.51
CA GLU A 47 -29.32 16.60 -1.68
C GLU A 47 -28.64 15.93 -2.89
N GLN A 48 -27.33 16.06 -3.03
CA GLN A 48 -26.55 15.44 -4.12
C GLN A 48 -26.41 13.92 -3.94
N LEU A 49 -26.30 13.43 -2.70
CA LEU A 49 -26.22 12.01 -2.37
C LEU A 49 -27.51 11.24 -2.69
N ALA A 50 -28.67 11.91 -2.60
CA ALA A 50 -29.96 11.29 -2.93
C ALA A 50 -30.10 11.02 -4.44
N GLY A 51 -29.68 11.97 -5.29
CA GLY A 51 -29.73 11.82 -6.75
C GLY A 51 -28.73 10.78 -7.30
N LEU A 52 -27.58 10.59 -6.67
CA LEU A 52 -26.62 9.56 -7.07
C LEU A 52 -27.11 8.13 -6.79
N LYS A 53 -27.80 7.91 -5.65
CA LYS A 53 -28.37 6.59 -5.31
C LYS A 53 -29.40 6.11 -6.32
N GLU A 54 -30.21 7.04 -6.81
CA GLU A 54 -31.29 6.75 -7.76
C GLU A 54 -30.77 6.34 -9.15
N SER A 55 -29.53 6.74 -9.52
CA SER A 55 -28.94 6.47 -10.84
C SER A 55 -28.01 5.25 -10.91
N LEU A 56 -27.37 4.88 -9.79
CA LEU A 56 -26.32 3.85 -9.77
C LEU A 56 -26.77 2.52 -9.15
N GLY A 57 -27.89 2.50 -8.43
CA GLY A 57 -28.33 1.33 -7.67
C GLY A 57 -27.51 1.12 -6.38
N ASP A 58 -28.15 0.53 -5.37
CA ASP A 58 -27.62 0.49 -3.99
C ASP A 58 -26.26 -0.22 -3.86
N ASP A 59 -26.01 -1.25 -4.68
CA ASP A 59 -24.78 -2.05 -4.62
C ASP A 59 -23.55 -1.29 -5.18
N VAL A 60 -23.73 -0.56 -6.30
CA VAL A 60 -22.66 0.22 -6.93
C VAL A 60 -22.39 1.49 -6.13
N PHE A 61 -23.45 2.15 -5.65
CA PHE A 61 -23.32 3.29 -4.75
C PHE A 61 -22.63 2.87 -3.43
N GLY A 62 -22.98 1.69 -2.90
CA GLY A 62 -22.36 1.11 -1.71
C GLY A 62 -20.87 0.78 -1.90
N ALA A 63 -20.45 0.36 -3.10
CA ALA A 63 -19.04 0.17 -3.43
C ALA A 63 -18.30 1.52 -3.51
N ILE A 64 -18.84 2.49 -4.25
CA ILE A 64 -18.21 3.80 -4.44
C ILE A 64 -18.05 4.56 -3.10
N ALA A 65 -19.08 4.61 -2.27
CA ALA A 65 -19.00 5.30 -0.97
C ALA A 65 -17.99 4.65 0.00
N LYS A 66 -17.71 3.34 -0.14
CA LYS A 66 -16.69 2.63 0.64
C LYS A 66 -15.28 2.86 0.13
N THR A 67 -15.10 3.08 -1.17
CA THR A 67 -13.80 3.25 -1.83
C THR A 67 -13.31 4.71 -1.84
N THR A 68 -14.20 5.71 -1.81
CA THR A 68 -13.85 7.15 -1.92
C THR A 68 -13.57 7.86 -0.59
N GLY A 69 -13.61 7.14 0.54
CA GLY A 69 -13.29 7.72 1.85
C GLY A 69 -14.29 8.76 2.37
N LEU A 70 -15.53 8.79 1.84
CA LEU A 70 -16.57 9.73 2.28
C LEU A 70 -17.14 9.43 3.69
N ASP A 71 -16.79 8.30 4.30
CA ASP A 71 -16.98 8.12 5.74
C ASP A 71 -15.75 8.66 6.48
N LYS A 72 -15.74 9.98 6.71
CA LYS A 72 -14.96 10.56 7.81
C LYS A 72 -15.57 10.04 9.11
N ARG A 73 -15.25 8.80 9.48
CA ARG A 73 -15.26 8.49 10.90
C ARG A 73 -14.19 9.35 11.54
N PRO A 74 -14.50 10.07 12.63
CA PRO A 74 -13.45 10.43 13.55
C PRO A 74 -12.75 9.12 13.88
N SER A 75 -11.42 9.13 13.88
CA SER A 75 -10.64 8.09 14.52
C SER A 75 -11.42 7.64 15.76
N SER A 76 -11.83 6.36 15.82
CA SER A 76 -12.52 5.84 17.01
C SER A 76 -11.50 5.61 18.13
N LEU A 77 -10.64 6.60 18.34
CA LEU A 77 -9.87 6.86 19.52
C LEU A 77 -10.34 8.23 20.01
N SER A 78 -11.03 8.19 21.15
CA SER A 78 -11.68 9.31 21.81
C SER A 78 -10.84 10.59 21.80
N ARG A 79 -11.52 11.70 21.55
CA ARG A 79 -11.08 13.11 21.58
C ARG A 79 -10.44 13.57 22.90
N ASP A 80 -10.36 12.70 23.91
CA ASP A 80 -9.78 12.96 25.24
C ASP A 80 -8.76 11.88 25.69
N GLY A 81 -8.32 11.00 24.79
CA GLY A 81 -7.22 10.08 25.05
C GLY A 81 -6.04 10.47 24.20
N ALA A 82 -4.98 11.01 24.81
CA ALA A 82 -3.70 11.16 24.14
C ALA A 82 -3.40 9.89 23.32
N ASN A 83 -2.94 10.07 22.09
CA ASN A 83 -2.35 9.00 21.30
C ASN A 83 -1.16 8.43 22.10
N VAL A 84 -1.41 7.46 22.99
CA VAL A 84 -0.36 6.88 23.83
C VAL A 84 0.24 5.72 23.05
N ALA A 85 1.53 5.84 22.73
CA ALA A 85 2.32 4.74 22.21
C ALA A 85 2.14 3.50 23.11
N GLN A 86 1.78 2.37 22.51
CA GLN A 86 1.49 1.14 23.24
C GLN A 86 2.68 0.19 23.15
N GLN A 87 3.18 -0.26 24.30
CA GLN A 87 4.13 -1.36 24.34
C GLN A 87 3.39 -2.68 24.10
N ARG A 88 3.73 -3.38 23.03
CA ARG A 88 3.16 -4.68 22.68
C ARG A 88 4.27 -5.70 22.45
N ARG A 89 4.05 -6.93 22.89
CA ARG A 89 5.00 -8.01 22.67
C ARG A 89 4.84 -8.58 21.27
N VAL A 90 5.92 -8.61 20.51
CA VAL A 90 6.01 -9.27 19.21
C VAL A 90 6.84 -10.55 19.35
N LYS A 91 6.41 -11.65 18.71
CA LYS A 91 7.19 -12.90 18.67
C LYS A 91 8.32 -12.76 17.65
N THR A 92 9.34 -13.63 17.71
CA THR A 92 10.33 -13.72 16.62
C THR A 92 9.63 -14.14 15.32
N PHE A 93 9.92 -13.46 14.22
CA PHE A 93 9.34 -13.72 12.91
C PHE A 93 10.35 -13.41 11.79
N ASP A 94 10.12 -13.97 10.61
CA ASP A 94 10.82 -13.56 9.39
C ASP A 94 9.92 -12.60 8.59
N ILE A 95 10.49 -11.58 7.96
CA ILE A 95 9.78 -10.69 7.03
C ILE A 95 10.59 -10.48 5.75
N ASP A 96 9.93 -10.35 4.61
CA ASP A 96 10.60 -10.06 3.35
C ASP A 96 11.37 -8.73 3.43
N ALA A 97 12.63 -8.76 3.00
CA ALA A 97 13.50 -7.58 2.97
C ALA A 97 12.93 -6.47 2.09
N THR A 98 12.24 -6.84 1.02
CA THR A 98 11.62 -5.93 0.04
C THR A 98 10.15 -6.29 -0.15
N VAL A 99 9.35 -5.35 -0.70
CA VAL A 99 8.01 -5.66 -1.21
C VAL A 99 8.07 -6.67 -2.36
N VAL A 100 6.99 -7.41 -2.58
CA VAL A 100 6.91 -8.40 -3.66
C VAL A 100 7.07 -7.70 -5.01
N SER A 101 8.01 -8.17 -5.83
CA SER A 101 8.28 -7.59 -7.14
C SER A 101 7.39 -8.18 -8.23
N ASN A 102 7.33 -7.50 -9.38
CA ASN A 102 6.64 -8.01 -10.57
C ASN A 102 7.16 -9.37 -11.03
N ASP A 103 8.47 -9.63 -10.96
CA ASP A 103 9.03 -10.92 -11.36
C ASP A 103 8.65 -12.05 -10.39
N GLU A 104 8.62 -11.78 -9.09
CA GLU A 104 8.15 -12.74 -8.09
C GLU A 104 6.65 -13.04 -8.24
N PHE A 105 5.82 -11.99 -8.36
CA PHE A 105 4.38 -12.17 -8.59
C PHE A 105 4.08 -12.89 -9.90
N LYS A 106 4.89 -12.68 -10.94
CA LYS A 106 4.80 -13.41 -12.20
C LYS A 106 5.10 -14.89 -12.06
N LYS A 107 6.00 -15.31 -11.15
CA LYS A 107 6.22 -16.74 -10.84
C LYS A 107 4.96 -17.35 -10.22
N PHE A 108 4.36 -16.67 -9.25
CA PHE A 108 3.08 -17.07 -8.64
C PHE A 108 2.00 -17.28 -9.71
N VAL A 109 1.70 -16.24 -10.50
CA VAL A 109 0.65 -16.32 -11.53
C VAL A 109 0.94 -17.42 -12.56
N ARG A 110 2.21 -17.64 -12.93
CA ARG A 110 2.58 -18.72 -13.85
C ARG A 110 2.29 -20.10 -13.26
N ALA A 111 2.57 -20.29 -11.97
CA ALA A 111 2.40 -21.55 -11.26
C ALA A 111 0.93 -21.86 -10.96
N THR A 112 0.15 -20.87 -10.55
CA THR A 112 -1.22 -21.06 -10.03
C THR A 112 -2.31 -20.72 -11.03
N LYS A 113 -1.97 -20.00 -12.11
CA LYS A 113 -2.94 -19.36 -13.01
C LYS A 113 -3.87 -18.38 -12.30
N HIS A 114 -3.41 -17.81 -11.18
CA HIS A 114 -4.16 -16.81 -10.43
C HIS A 114 -4.55 -15.63 -11.31
N GLU A 115 -5.81 -15.22 -11.19
CA GLU A 115 -6.38 -14.03 -11.81
C GLU A 115 -6.68 -13.04 -10.68
N THR A 116 -6.07 -11.85 -10.75
CA THR A 116 -6.22 -10.83 -9.71
C THR A 116 -7.62 -10.25 -9.66
N GLU A 117 -7.99 -9.58 -8.57
CA GLU A 117 -9.29 -8.91 -8.51
C GLU A 117 -9.42 -7.79 -9.53
N ALA A 118 -8.35 -7.04 -9.80
CA ALA A 118 -8.32 -6.08 -10.89
C ALA A 118 -8.54 -6.73 -12.28
N GLU A 119 -8.02 -7.95 -12.50
CA GLU A 119 -8.28 -8.70 -13.74
C GLU A 119 -9.75 -9.17 -13.81
N LYS A 120 -10.34 -9.63 -12.70
CA LYS A 120 -11.74 -10.06 -12.61
C LYS A 120 -12.74 -8.91 -12.79
N PHE A 121 -12.51 -7.80 -12.08
CA PHE A 121 -13.31 -6.58 -12.21
C PHE A 121 -13.05 -5.88 -13.55
N ARG A 122 -11.88 -6.13 -14.16
CA ARG A 122 -11.39 -5.54 -15.42
C ARG A 122 -11.09 -4.06 -15.32
N TRP A 123 -10.84 -3.55 -14.13
CA TRP A 123 -10.43 -2.17 -13.92
C TRP A 123 -9.69 -2.02 -12.60
N SER A 124 -8.96 -0.91 -12.46
CA SER A 124 -8.37 -0.48 -11.20
C SER A 124 -8.12 1.04 -11.21
N PHE A 125 -7.64 1.59 -10.09
CA PHE A 125 -7.32 3.00 -9.96
C PHE A 125 -5.93 3.34 -10.52
N VAL A 126 -5.85 4.40 -11.31
CA VAL A 126 -4.61 4.90 -11.91
C VAL A 126 -4.45 6.39 -11.59
N LEU A 127 -3.28 6.78 -11.08
CA LEU A 127 -2.91 8.19 -10.95
C LEU A 127 -2.79 8.86 -12.33
N GLU A 128 -3.50 9.95 -12.53
CA GLU A 128 -3.59 10.69 -13.80
C GLU A 128 -2.22 11.08 -14.36
N MET A 129 -1.32 11.59 -13.52
CA MET A 129 0.03 12.02 -13.94
C MET A 129 0.84 10.90 -14.62
N LEU A 130 0.53 9.65 -14.31
CA LEU A 130 1.21 8.47 -14.88
C LEU A 130 0.43 7.85 -16.05
N ALA A 131 -0.79 8.30 -16.32
CA ALA A 131 -1.64 7.77 -17.37
C ALA A 131 -1.31 8.43 -18.73
N SER A 132 -1.50 7.68 -19.82
CA SER A 132 -1.46 8.27 -21.15
C SER A 132 -2.73 9.09 -21.43
N ASN A 133 -2.67 10.04 -22.37
CA ASN A 133 -3.86 10.76 -22.83
C ASN A 133 -4.96 9.80 -23.35
N ALA A 134 -4.59 8.66 -23.93
CA ALA A 134 -5.57 7.66 -24.37
C ALA A 134 -6.29 7.02 -23.18
N THR A 135 -5.58 6.71 -22.10
CA THR A 135 -6.14 6.20 -20.85
C THR A 135 -7.02 7.24 -20.14
N ILE A 136 -6.57 8.51 -20.07
CA ILE A 136 -7.36 9.60 -19.50
C ILE A 136 -8.67 9.77 -20.28
N ASN A 137 -8.60 9.85 -21.61
CA ASN A 137 -9.78 9.97 -22.46
C ASN A 137 -10.72 8.77 -22.35
N GLN A 138 -10.19 7.55 -22.14
CA GLN A 138 -11.02 6.38 -21.89
C GLN A 138 -11.79 6.53 -20.57
N SER A 139 -11.08 6.88 -19.50
CA SER A 139 -11.65 7.09 -18.16
C SER A 139 -12.75 8.16 -18.18
N ASP A 140 -12.51 9.29 -18.83
CA ASP A 140 -13.42 10.43 -18.88
C ASP A 140 -14.53 10.32 -19.93
N SER A 141 -14.53 9.26 -20.74
CA SER A 141 -15.55 9.05 -21.76
C SER A 141 -16.94 8.76 -21.15
N LYS A 142 -18.00 8.93 -21.95
CA LYS A 142 -19.39 8.58 -21.56
C LYS A 142 -19.54 7.13 -21.06
N HIS A 143 -18.66 6.23 -21.48
CA HIS A 143 -18.66 4.81 -21.10
C HIS A 143 -17.48 4.44 -20.19
N GLY A 144 -16.69 5.42 -19.75
CA GLY A 144 -15.61 5.24 -18.79
C GLY A 144 -16.13 5.20 -17.35
N LEU A 145 -15.24 4.85 -16.43
CA LEU A 145 -15.56 4.82 -14.99
C LEU A 145 -15.44 6.21 -14.34
N GLY A 146 -14.90 7.20 -15.06
CA GLY A 146 -14.69 8.54 -14.56
C GLY A 146 -13.59 8.61 -13.51
N ARG A 147 -13.66 9.67 -12.72
CA ARG A 147 -12.65 10.05 -11.73
C ARG A 147 -13.23 9.91 -10.33
N VAL A 148 -12.37 9.67 -9.34
CA VAL A 148 -12.77 9.69 -7.93
C VAL A 148 -13.19 11.12 -7.57
N GLN A 149 -14.44 11.33 -7.17
CA GLN A 149 -14.98 12.67 -6.94
C GLN A 149 -14.21 13.46 -5.87
N SER A 150 -13.85 12.80 -4.77
CA SER A 150 -13.08 13.40 -3.67
C SER A 150 -11.60 13.58 -4.00
N SER A 151 -11.10 12.96 -5.07
CA SER A 151 -9.68 13.00 -5.47
C SER A 151 -9.54 12.80 -6.99
N PRO A 152 -9.86 13.82 -7.81
CA PRO A 152 -10.04 13.67 -9.26
C PRO A 152 -8.79 13.26 -10.06
N HIS A 153 -7.62 13.31 -9.45
CA HIS A 153 -6.36 12.80 -10.00
C HIS A 153 -6.29 11.26 -9.99
N TRP A 154 -7.26 10.56 -9.36
CA TRP A 154 -7.42 9.12 -9.45
C TRP A 154 -8.49 8.75 -10.47
N LEU A 155 -8.06 8.02 -11.51
CA LEU A 155 -8.88 7.59 -12.63
C LEU A 155 -9.36 6.15 -12.41
N GLY A 156 -10.63 5.85 -12.71
CA GLY A 156 -11.08 4.49 -12.90
C GLY A 156 -10.75 4.01 -14.31
N VAL A 157 -9.82 3.07 -14.45
CA VAL A 157 -9.29 2.67 -15.77
C VAL A 157 -9.61 1.21 -16.07
N TYR A 158 -10.39 0.99 -17.13
CA TYR A 158 -10.61 -0.36 -17.64
C TYR A 158 -9.31 -0.96 -18.19
N GLY A 159 -9.02 -2.21 -17.83
CA GLY A 159 -7.82 -2.93 -18.23
C GLY A 159 -6.55 -2.55 -17.47
N ALA A 160 -6.63 -1.63 -16.49
CA ALA A 160 -5.56 -1.45 -15.52
C ALA A 160 -5.46 -2.69 -14.62
N THR A 161 -4.27 -3.28 -14.58
CA THR A 161 -3.97 -4.54 -13.87
C THR A 161 -2.50 -4.54 -13.46
N TRP A 162 -2.05 -5.52 -12.69
CA TRP A 162 -0.64 -5.63 -12.31
C TRP A 162 0.31 -5.76 -13.52
N ARG A 163 -0.16 -6.28 -14.67
CA ARG A 163 0.62 -6.38 -15.91
C ARG A 163 0.66 -5.08 -16.71
N LYS A 164 -0.34 -4.23 -16.48
CA LYS A 164 -0.65 -3.00 -17.21
C LYS A 164 -1.05 -1.91 -16.21
N PRO A 165 -0.12 -1.46 -15.35
CA PRO A 165 -0.48 -0.68 -14.17
C PRO A 165 -1.03 0.70 -14.48
N GLU A 166 -0.66 1.28 -15.63
CA GLU A 166 -1.13 2.60 -16.09
C GLU A 166 -2.28 2.52 -17.11
N GLY A 167 -2.84 1.34 -17.36
CA GLY A 167 -3.95 1.12 -18.31
C GLY A 167 -3.58 0.27 -19.54
N PRO A 168 -4.51 0.04 -20.49
CA PRO A 168 -4.39 -0.97 -21.55
C PRO A 168 -3.16 -0.89 -22.46
N ASP A 169 -2.60 0.31 -22.61
CA ASP A 169 -1.44 0.64 -23.44
C ASP A 169 -0.11 0.60 -22.67
N SER A 170 -0.15 0.33 -21.36
CA SER A 170 1.02 0.21 -20.51
C SER A 170 1.55 -1.23 -20.40
N SER A 171 2.75 -1.41 -19.83
CA SER A 171 3.31 -2.72 -19.53
C SER A 171 4.38 -2.68 -18.45
N ILE A 172 4.59 -3.81 -17.77
CA ILE A 172 5.71 -4.03 -16.85
C ILE A 172 7.03 -4.45 -17.55
N ARG A 173 7.18 -4.26 -18.87
CA ARG A 173 8.41 -4.66 -19.58
C ARG A 173 9.60 -3.85 -19.06
N GLY A 174 10.63 -4.55 -18.59
CA GLY A 174 11.81 -3.92 -17.97
C GLY A 174 11.60 -3.48 -16.51
N LYS A 175 10.39 -3.65 -15.95
CA LYS A 175 10.04 -3.32 -14.56
C LYS A 175 9.96 -4.57 -13.66
N GLY A 176 10.80 -5.59 -13.91
CA GLY A 176 10.78 -6.86 -13.17
C GLY A 176 11.07 -6.70 -11.67
N ASN A 177 12.01 -5.81 -11.34
CA ASN A 177 12.41 -5.48 -9.96
C ASN A 177 11.61 -4.32 -9.33
N TYR A 178 10.47 -3.96 -9.90
CA TYR A 178 9.56 -2.96 -9.32
C TYR A 178 8.46 -3.65 -8.52
N PRO A 179 7.85 -2.98 -7.53
CA PRO A 179 6.76 -3.55 -6.77
C PRO A 179 5.63 -4.01 -7.68
N VAL A 180 5.05 -5.17 -7.36
CA VAL A 180 3.75 -5.50 -7.90
C VAL A 180 2.71 -4.58 -7.28
N ILE A 181 1.89 -3.97 -8.13
CA ILE A 181 0.83 -3.03 -7.78
C ILE A 181 -0.46 -3.42 -8.49
N GLN A 182 -1.57 -2.72 -8.24
CA GLN A 182 -2.90 -3.13 -8.71
C GLN A 182 -3.32 -4.51 -8.17
N VAL A 183 -2.87 -4.83 -6.96
CA VAL A 183 -3.14 -6.09 -6.25
C VAL A 183 -3.96 -5.80 -5.00
N SER A 184 -4.97 -6.62 -4.77
CA SER A 184 -5.81 -6.51 -3.59
C SER A 184 -5.20 -7.22 -2.38
N TRP A 185 -5.85 -7.06 -1.22
CA TRP A 185 -5.48 -7.84 -0.04
C TRP A 185 -5.69 -9.34 -0.27
N ASN A 186 -6.75 -9.72 -0.99
CA ASN A 186 -7.01 -11.13 -1.32
C ASN A 186 -5.94 -11.72 -2.24
N ASP A 187 -5.46 -10.93 -3.22
CA ASP A 187 -4.35 -11.31 -4.09
C ASP A 187 -3.05 -11.50 -3.31
N ALA A 188 -2.78 -10.58 -2.38
CA ALA A 188 -1.62 -10.61 -1.51
C ALA A 188 -1.62 -11.85 -0.59
N VAL A 189 -2.78 -12.19 0.01
CA VAL A 189 -2.95 -13.40 0.80
C VAL A 189 -2.74 -14.66 -0.03
N ALA A 190 -3.31 -14.73 -1.24
CA ALA A 190 -3.15 -15.86 -2.13
C ALA A 190 -1.68 -16.08 -2.52
N TYR A 191 -0.96 -14.99 -2.83
CA TYR A 191 0.47 -15.03 -3.10
C TYR A 191 1.26 -15.53 -1.89
N CYS A 192 1.07 -14.92 -0.71
CA CYS A 192 1.85 -15.29 0.47
C CYS A 192 1.59 -16.76 0.84
N ALA A 193 0.34 -17.23 0.76
CA ALA A 193 0.02 -18.64 1.00
C ALA A 193 0.73 -19.58 0.02
N TRP A 194 0.74 -19.25 -1.28
CA TRP A 194 1.50 -20.01 -2.29
C TRP A 194 3.00 -20.03 -2.01
N ALA A 195 3.56 -18.93 -1.51
CA ALA A 195 4.96 -18.81 -1.14
C ALA A 195 5.31 -19.51 0.19
N GLY A 196 4.34 -20.12 0.89
CA GLY A 196 4.54 -20.71 2.22
C GLY A 196 4.76 -19.66 3.32
N LYS A 197 4.15 -18.49 3.16
CA LYS A 197 4.24 -17.30 4.01
C LYS A 197 2.83 -16.81 4.39
N ARG A 198 2.75 -15.65 5.03
CA ARG A 198 1.51 -14.90 5.34
C ARG A 198 1.76 -13.40 5.18
N LEU A 199 0.72 -12.58 5.26
CA LEU A 199 0.92 -11.14 5.47
C LEU A 199 1.44 -10.86 6.89
N PRO A 200 2.29 -9.83 7.09
CA PRO A 200 2.63 -9.35 8.44
C PRO A 200 1.40 -8.75 9.11
N SER A 201 1.30 -8.85 10.43
CA SER A 201 0.41 -7.96 11.20
C SER A 201 0.94 -6.53 11.18
N GLU A 202 0.11 -5.53 11.46
CA GLU A 202 0.58 -4.13 11.58
C GLU A 202 1.72 -3.99 12.61
N LEU A 203 1.67 -4.76 13.70
CA LEU A 203 2.70 -4.72 14.74
C LEU A 203 4.04 -5.27 14.25
N GLU A 204 4.03 -6.41 13.57
CA GLU A 204 5.22 -6.98 12.94
C GLU A 204 5.79 -6.04 11.89
N TRP A 205 4.92 -5.47 11.06
CA TRP A 205 5.32 -4.53 10.03
C TRP A 205 5.97 -3.28 10.63
N GLU A 206 5.36 -2.66 11.65
CA GLU A 206 5.90 -1.45 12.28
C GLU A 206 7.23 -1.74 13.00
N THR A 207 7.32 -2.90 13.67
CA THR A 207 8.57 -3.34 14.31
C THR A 207 9.69 -3.49 13.28
N ALA A 208 9.40 -4.13 12.15
CA ALA A 208 10.35 -4.30 11.06
C ALA A 208 10.74 -2.97 10.42
N ALA A 209 9.77 -2.05 10.21
CA ALA A 209 9.99 -0.74 9.63
C ALA A 209 10.90 0.15 10.50
N ARG A 210 10.71 0.12 11.83
CA ARG A 210 11.51 0.89 12.79
C ARG A 210 12.98 0.48 12.86
N GLY A 211 13.35 -0.71 12.38
CA GLY A 211 14.77 -1.10 12.28
C GLY A 211 15.50 -1.17 13.63
N GLY A 212 14.78 -1.45 14.72
CA GLY A 212 15.35 -1.48 16.07
C GLY A 212 15.42 -0.12 16.78
N LEU A 213 14.92 0.95 16.15
CA LEU A 213 14.79 2.26 16.77
C LEU A 213 13.48 2.38 17.56
N GLU A 214 13.55 2.95 18.76
CA GLU A 214 12.38 3.22 19.59
C GLU A 214 11.89 4.64 19.36
N ASP A 215 10.59 4.81 19.10
CA ASP A 215 9.90 6.10 18.97
C ASP A 215 10.39 7.05 17.86
N GLU A 216 11.17 6.54 16.90
CA GLU A 216 11.64 7.32 15.76
C GLU A 216 10.60 7.40 14.61
N PRO A 217 10.45 8.55 13.92
CA PRO A 217 9.47 8.72 12.86
C PRO A 217 9.87 8.00 11.56
N PHE A 218 11.17 7.83 11.28
CA PHE A 218 11.67 7.18 10.07
C PHE A 218 12.47 5.91 10.38
N PRO A 219 12.63 5.00 9.40
CA PRO A 219 13.44 3.78 9.56
C PRO A 219 14.92 4.01 9.91
N TRP A 220 15.41 5.24 9.77
CA TRP A 220 16.79 5.65 10.04
C TRP A 220 16.90 6.68 11.19
N GLY A 221 15.81 6.98 11.90
CA GLY A 221 15.79 7.95 13.01
C GLY A 221 14.96 9.19 12.69
N ASP A 222 15.53 10.35 13.02
CA ASP A 222 14.92 11.66 12.77
C ASP A 222 14.99 12.06 11.28
N ARG A 223 14.22 13.09 10.92
CA ARG A 223 14.30 13.72 9.61
C ARG A 223 15.69 14.30 9.39
N ASP A 224 16.26 14.03 8.22
CA ASP A 224 17.44 14.76 7.73
C ASP A 224 17.11 15.53 6.44
N ASP A 225 17.98 16.47 6.08
CA ASP A 225 17.85 17.30 4.86
C ASP A 225 17.93 16.46 3.56
N ASP A 226 18.40 15.21 3.67
CA ASP A 226 18.62 14.28 2.57
C ASP A 226 17.54 13.18 2.52
N VAL A 227 16.39 13.39 3.18
CA VAL A 227 15.28 12.41 3.24
C VAL A 227 14.84 11.89 1.87
N HIS A 228 14.89 12.75 0.84
CA HIS A 228 14.61 12.43 -0.56
C HIS A 228 15.53 11.32 -1.12
N LYS A 229 16.74 11.18 -0.59
CA LYS A 229 17.71 10.15 -1.02
C LYS A 229 17.52 8.82 -0.28
N ARG A 230 16.54 8.73 0.62
CA ARG A 230 16.32 7.58 1.50
C ARG A 230 14.97 6.89 1.27
N MET A 231 14.02 7.56 0.65
CA MET A 231 12.71 7.01 0.34
C MET A 231 12.11 7.62 -0.92
N ASN A 232 11.10 6.93 -1.47
CA ASN A 232 10.31 7.43 -2.59
C ASN A 232 9.04 8.11 -2.08
N GLY A 233 8.88 9.40 -2.32
CA GLY A 233 7.77 10.22 -1.85
C GLY A 233 7.51 11.41 -2.78
N TRP A 234 6.47 12.19 -2.50
CA TRP A 234 6.15 13.33 -3.34
C TRP A 234 6.91 14.59 -2.91
N GLU A 235 7.56 15.27 -3.87
CA GLU A 235 8.02 16.64 -3.71
C GLU A 235 7.49 17.55 -4.82
N GLY A 236 6.87 18.68 -4.45
CA GLY A 236 6.28 19.63 -5.39
C GLY A 236 4.82 19.90 -5.06
N ALA A 237 4.12 20.61 -5.95
CA ALA A 237 2.70 20.91 -5.80
C ALA A 237 1.84 19.73 -6.25
N PHE A 238 1.41 18.88 -5.31
CA PHE A 238 0.48 17.79 -5.61
C PHE A 238 -0.90 18.32 -6.04
N PRO A 239 -1.59 17.72 -7.03
CA PRO A 239 -1.19 16.55 -7.84
C PRO A 239 -0.48 16.92 -9.15
N ASP A 240 -0.25 18.20 -9.43
CA ASP A 240 0.09 18.69 -10.77
C ASP A 240 1.60 18.69 -11.07
N GLU A 241 2.44 18.76 -10.02
CA GLU A 241 3.90 18.83 -10.14
C GLU A 241 4.58 17.90 -9.15
N ASN A 242 5.29 16.90 -9.67
CA ASN A 242 6.28 16.09 -8.94
C ASN A 242 7.68 16.42 -9.47
N LEU A 243 8.54 16.93 -8.58
CA LEU A 243 9.92 17.33 -8.86
C LEU A 243 10.88 16.13 -8.96
N ALA A 244 10.45 14.93 -8.55
CA ALA A 244 11.24 13.70 -8.52
C ALA A 244 12.64 13.92 -7.94
N LYS A 245 12.74 14.58 -6.78
CA LYS A 245 14.05 14.83 -6.14
C LYS A 245 14.71 13.54 -5.69
N ASP A 246 13.89 12.54 -5.40
CA ASP A 246 14.27 11.17 -5.08
C ASP A 246 14.66 10.32 -6.31
N GLY A 247 14.39 10.83 -7.52
CA GLY A 247 14.67 10.19 -8.81
C GLY A 247 13.47 9.49 -9.46
N TYR A 248 12.27 9.52 -8.87
CA TYR A 248 11.11 8.77 -9.32
C TYR A 248 9.81 9.60 -9.30
N ILE A 249 9.06 9.59 -10.40
CA ILE A 249 7.72 10.21 -10.48
C ILE A 249 6.63 9.25 -9.97
N GLY A 250 6.90 7.95 -10.01
CA GLY A 250 6.00 6.87 -9.60
C GLY A 250 6.72 5.88 -8.70
N VAL A 251 6.33 4.61 -8.75
CA VAL A 251 7.03 3.56 -8.00
C VAL A 251 8.51 3.43 -8.40
N ALA A 252 9.35 3.12 -7.42
CA ALA A 252 10.78 2.85 -7.53
C ALA A 252 11.07 1.34 -7.40
N PRO A 253 12.24 0.84 -7.84
CA PRO A 253 12.67 -0.54 -7.62
C PRO A 253 12.56 -0.97 -6.15
N VAL A 254 12.26 -2.25 -5.90
CA VAL A 254 11.93 -2.74 -4.54
C VAL A 254 13.10 -2.65 -3.56
N ASP A 255 14.33 -2.62 -4.06
CA ASP A 255 15.61 -2.52 -3.36
C ASP A 255 16.27 -1.13 -3.54
N GLN A 256 15.50 -0.14 -3.98
CA GLN A 256 15.97 1.24 -4.07
C GLN A 256 16.20 1.83 -2.66
N TYR A 257 17.23 2.68 -2.55
CA TYR A 257 17.73 3.31 -1.32
C TYR A 257 18.34 2.33 -0.31
N ALA A 258 18.93 2.88 0.76
CA ALA A 258 19.53 2.06 1.81
C ALA A 258 18.45 1.35 2.65
N PRO A 259 18.63 0.07 3.01
CA PRO A 259 17.74 -0.58 3.96
C PRO A 259 17.93 0.00 5.37
N ASN A 260 16.96 -0.23 6.25
CA ASN A 260 17.12 0.05 7.67
C ASN A 260 18.11 -0.94 8.34
N ALA A 261 18.35 -0.79 9.64
CA ALA A 261 19.34 -1.61 10.35
C ALA A 261 18.98 -3.11 10.42
N PHE A 262 17.73 -3.49 10.14
CA PHE A 262 17.33 -4.89 9.99
C PHE A 262 17.55 -5.42 8.56
N GLY A 263 17.75 -4.56 7.55
CA GLY A 263 17.83 -4.99 6.15
C GLY A 263 16.50 -4.85 5.40
N VAL A 264 15.53 -4.12 5.95
CA VAL A 264 14.23 -3.88 5.34
C VAL A 264 14.32 -2.63 4.47
N TYR A 265 14.04 -2.78 3.18
CA TYR A 265 14.01 -1.71 2.18
C TYR A 265 12.63 -1.08 2.06
N ASN A 266 12.59 0.20 1.71
CA ASN A 266 11.39 0.94 1.34
C ASN A 266 10.22 0.73 2.31
N ALA A 267 10.51 0.67 3.62
CA ALA A 267 9.47 0.50 4.63
C ALA A 267 8.56 1.74 4.72
N VAL A 268 9.05 2.92 4.35
CA VAL A 268 8.25 4.14 4.29
C VAL A 268 8.33 4.68 2.86
N GLY A 269 7.18 5.06 2.29
CA GLY A 269 7.05 5.52 0.92
C GLY A 269 7.01 4.39 -0.11
N ASN A 270 7.25 4.73 -1.38
CA ASN A 270 7.13 3.86 -2.56
C ASN A 270 5.70 3.32 -2.78
N VAL A 271 5.26 2.33 -2.02
CA VAL A 271 3.90 1.77 -2.09
C VAL A 271 3.34 1.51 -0.70
N TRP A 272 2.04 1.72 -0.54
CA TRP A 272 1.31 1.22 0.62
C TRP A 272 1.40 -0.31 0.67
N GLU A 273 1.51 -0.87 1.87
CA GLU A 273 1.67 -2.31 2.05
C GLU A 273 0.52 -2.94 2.84
N TRP A 274 -0.12 -3.96 2.25
CA TRP A 274 -1.15 -4.76 2.92
C TRP A 274 -0.63 -5.47 4.17
N CYS A 275 -1.39 -5.37 5.25
CA CYS A 275 -1.17 -6.10 6.49
C CYS A 275 -2.34 -7.06 6.80
N ALA A 276 -2.07 -8.09 7.60
CA ALA A 276 -3.08 -8.98 8.14
C ALA A 276 -3.94 -8.28 9.22
N GLY A 277 -5.18 -8.74 9.40
CA GLY A 277 -6.10 -8.23 10.42
C GLY A 277 -7.15 -7.26 9.86
N GLY A 278 -7.46 -6.21 10.61
CA GLY A 278 -8.51 -5.24 10.28
C GLY A 278 -9.91 -5.64 10.76
N THR A 279 -10.93 -4.99 10.19
CA THR A 279 -12.35 -5.23 10.49
C THR A 279 -12.98 -6.15 9.43
N PRO A 280 -14.24 -6.58 9.57
CA PRO A 280 -14.92 -7.29 8.48
C PRO A 280 -14.95 -6.52 7.15
N GLU A 281 -14.97 -5.19 7.21
CA GLU A 281 -15.12 -4.31 6.05
C GLU A 281 -13.81 -3.82 5.46
N LYS A 282 -12.76 -3.66 6.28
CA LYS A 282 -11.49 -3.05 5.84
C LYS A 282 -10.27 -3.78 6.35
N ARG A 283 -9.19 -3.67 5.59
CA ARG A 283 -7.86 -4.23 5.86
C ARG A 283 -6.85 -3.10 6.01
N PRO A 284 -5.87 -3.26 6.93
CA PRO A 284 -4.88 -2.22 7.19
C PRO A 284 -3.82 -2.16 6.09
N LEU A 285 -3.38 -0.93 5.82
CA LEU A 285 -2.24 -0.56 4.98
C LEU A 285 -1.24 0.25 5.82
N ARG A 286 0.05 0.05 5.56
CA ARG A 286 1.15 0.74 6.24
C ARG A 286 2.13 1.37 5.26
N GLY A 287 2.89 2.35 5.75
CA GLY A 287 4.11 2.87 5.12
C GLY A 287 3.94 4.12 4.24
N GLY A 288 2.74 4.42 3.76
CA GLY A 288 2.58 5.47 2.76
C GLY A 288 3.09 5.05 1.39
N SER A 289 3.09 5.96 0.43
CA SER A 289 3.45 5.68 -0.96
C SER A 289 4.12 6.88 -1.64
N PHE A 290 4.49 6.72 -2.91
CA PHE A 290 5.11 7.79 -3.71
C PHE A 290 4.24 9.05 -3.90
N VAL A 291 2.94 9.01 -3.57
CA VAL A 291 2.06 10.19 -3.62
C VAL A 291 1.96 10.92 -2.26
N ASP A 292 2.52 10.34 -1.20
CA ASP A 292 2.49 10.90 0.15
C ASP A 292 3.73 11.78 0.40
N THR A 293 3.65 12.72 1.34
CA THR A 293 4.68 13.73 1.57
C THR A 293 5.40 13.51 2.91
N VAL A 294 6.66 13.93 3.02
CA VAL A 294 7.43 13.78 4.27
C VAL A 294 6.77 14.50 5.45
N ASP A 295 6.22 15.68 5.19
CA ASP A 295 5.64 16.57 6.20
C ASP A 295 4.12 16.46 6.32
N GLY A 296 3.45 15.69 5.45
CA GLY A 296 1.99 15.60 5.41
C GLY A 296 1.32 16.86 4.85
N SER A 297 2.05 17.73 4.16
CA SER A 297 1.48 18.87 3.46
C SER A 297 0.44 18.46 2.42
N HIS A 298 0.60 17.26 1.85
CA HIS A 298 -0.37 16.62 0.96
C HIS A 298 -0.48 15.13 1.28
N ASN A 299 -1.69 14.58 1.11
CA ASN A 299 -2.03 13.19 1.42
C ASN A 299 -1.62 12.82 2.86
N HIS A 300 -0.84 11.76 3.07
CA HIS A 300 -0.37 11.38 4.40
C HIS A 300 1.07 11.86 4.66
N ALA A 301 1.40 12.09 5.93
CA ALA A 301 2.79 12.22 6.34
C ALA A 301 3.49 10.85 6.25
N LEU A 302 4.65 10.78 5.60
CA LEU A 302 5.45 9.55 5.48
C LEU A 302 6.21 9.27 6.79
N ARG A 303 5.77 8.27 7.57
CA ARG A 303 6.36 7.84 8.85
C ARG A 303 6.17 6.34 9.07
N CYS A 304 6.96 5.73 9.96
CA CYS A 304 6.81 4.33 10.38
C CYS A 304 5.41 4.03 10.96
N ALA A 305 4.80 5.02 11.63
CA ALA A 305 3.48 4.88 12.25
C ALA A 305 2.32 5.17 11.29
N THR A 306 2.59 5.60 10.06
CA THR A 306 1.57 5.97 9.08
C THR A 306 0.77 4.75 8.66
N ARG A 307 -0.56 4.87 8.77
CA ARG A 307 -1.52 3.81 8.52
C ARG A 307 -2.80 4.35 7.89
N MET A 308 -3.42 3.53 7.06
CA MET A 308 -4.78 3.73 6.59
C MET A 308 -5.49 2.38 6.45
N ASP A 309 -6.78 2.38 6.18
CA ASP A 309 -7.56 1.16 5.97
C ASP A 309 -8.31 1.23 4.64
N GLN A 310 -8.35 0.11 3.91
CA GLN A 310 -9.00 0.01 2.60
C GLN A 310 -9.78 -1.31 2.47
N THR A 311 -10.79 -1.39 1.60
CA THR A 311 -11.53 -2.64 1.39
C THR A 311 -10.62 -3.73 0.83
N ALA A 312 -10.86 -4.99 1.22
CA ALA A 312 -9.97 -6.11 0.91
C ALA A 312 -9.84 -6.41 -0.60
N ASP A 313 -10.82 -5.97 -1.38
CA ASP A 313 -10.93 -6.14 -2.83
C ASP A 313 -10.40 -4.96 -3.66
N SER A 314 -10.04 -3.86 -3.00
CA SER A 314 -9.44 -2.71 -3.66
C SER A 314 -7.98 -3.02 -4.02
N GLY A 315 -7.56 -2.58 -5.22
CA GLY A 315 -6.16 -2.42 -5.59
C GLY A 315 -5.91 -0.98 -6.04
N GLY A 316 -4.65 -0.60 -6.23
CA GLY A 316 -4.32 0.74 -6.70
C GLY A 316 -2.90 0.84 -7.25
N HIS A 317 -2.66 1.93 -7.98
CA HIS A 317 -1.36 2.25 -8.59
C HIS A 317 -0.24 2.42 -7.55
N ASN A 318 -0.59 2.64 -6.29
CA ASN A 318 0.34 2.89 -5.19
C ASN A 318 0.22 1.86 -4.04
N THR A 319 -0.37 0.69 -4.29
CA THR A 319 -0.57 -0.35 -3.27
C THR A 319 0.05 -1.67 -3.69
N GLY A 320 0.94 -2.20 -2.85
CA GLY A 320 1.57 -3.51 -2.95
C GLY A 320 1.54 -4.24 -1.62
N PHE A 321 2.50 -5.13 -1.39
CA PHE A 321 2.63 -5.88 -0.14
C PHE A 321 3.99 -6.56 0.00
N ARG A 322 4.33 -6.97 1.22
CA ARG A 322 5.43 -7.89 1.53
C ARG A 322 4.90 -9.05 2.38
N CYS A 323 5.58 -10.19 2.38
CA CYS A 323 5.17 -11.31 3.22
C CYS A 323 6.01 -11.41 4.51
N ALA A 324 5.48 -12.15 5.47
CA ALA A 324 6.12 -12.56 6.70
C ALA A 324 5.92 -14.06 6.94
N ARG A 325 6.69 -14.64 7.85
CA ARG A 325 6.62 -16.06 8.20
C ARG A 325 6.93 -16.25 9.68
N ASP A 326 6.14 -17.10 10.33
CA ASP A 326 6.44 -17.52 11.69
C ASP A 326 7.70 -18.39 11.73
N VAL A 327 8.56 -18.18 12.73
CA VAL A 327 9.69 -19.08 12.99
C VAL A 327 9.18 -20.28 13.78
N SER A 328 9.28 -21.48 13.22
CA SER A 328 9.01 -22.71 13.98
C SER A 328 10.07 -22.83 15.08
N GLY A 329 9.65 -22.88 16.34
CA GLY A 329 10.54 -22.82 17.50
C GLY A 329 11.66 -23.86 17.47
N GLU A 330 12.90 -23.40 17.61
CA GLU A 330 13.86 -24.15 18.41
C GLU A 330 13.34 -24.11 19.85
N GLY A 331 13.18 -25.29 20.44
CA GLY A 331 12.36 -25.49 21.64
C GLY A 331 12.75 -24.67 22.86
N GLU A 332 11.75 -24.14 23.53
CA GLU A 332 11.78 -24.09 25.00
C GLU A 332 11.74 -25.55 25.49
N LEU A 333 12.90 -26.07 25.92
CA LEU A 333 13.01 -27.23 26.81
C LEU A 333 13.55 -26.76 28.16
#